data_AF-A0A1G8VHK8-F1
#
_entry.id   AF-A0A1G8VHK8-F1
#
_cell.length_a   1.000
_cell.length_b   1.000
_cell.length_c   1.000
_cell.angle_alpha   90.00
_cell.angle_beta   90.00
_cell.angle_gamma   90.00
#
_symmetry.space_group_name_H-M   'P 1'
#
loop_
_entity.id
_entity.type
_entity.pdbx_description
1 polymer ?
#
loop_
_entity_poly.entity_id
_entity_poly.type
_entity_poly.pdbx_seq_one_letter_code
_entity_poly.pdbx_strand_id
1 'polypeptide(L)'
;MPEEERKNILKEIEIHLEEKVNALKKDGYSYDAAVNKMLSEFQSPYSLSPQDYLDEYDETKIQQKPTISFFLLNIGILGLGVLSLPILEKELELAWVTLGVPQVICGLGALLLLNKRDTFILVFLKIAPKILLSLYFPMSLLFLWISFNDNYGVVNFSMYYMFIYWLTLLIYYLVIKRTSQKHQIN
;
A
#
# COMPACT_ATOMS: atom_id res chain seq x y z
N MET A 1 -28.25 13.44 8.57
CA MET A 1 -29.67 13.70 8.25
C MET A 1 -30.34 14.33 9.47
N PRO A 2 -30.91 15.53 9.34
CA PRO A 2 -31.70 16.22 10.38
C PRO A 2 -32.82 15.32 10.93
N GLU A 3 -33.21 15.51 12.21
CA GLU A 3 -34.22 14.66 12.85
C GLU A 3 -35.62 14.81 12.25
N GLU A 4 -36.01 16.01 11.81
CA GLU A 4 -37.33 16.25 11.24
C GLU A 4 -37.52 15.57 9.88
N GLU A 5 -36.51 15.61 9.02
CA GLU A 5 -36.53 14.88 7.73
C GLU A 5 -36.70 13.38 7.96
N ARG A 6 -36.00 12.82 8.95
CA ARG A 6 -36.13 11.39 9.28
C ARG A 6 -37.53 11.03 9.75
N LYS A 7 -38.16 11.86 10.57
CA LYS A 7 -39.54 11.64 11.03
C LYS A 7 -40.54 11.71 9.89
N ASN A 8 -40.36 12.65 8.96
CA ASN A 8 -41.23 12.78 7.80
C ASN A 8 -41.13 11.57 6.87
N ILE A 9 -39.91 11.09 6.59
CA ILE A 9 -39.67 9.89 5.78
C ILE A 9 -40.32 8.66 6.42
N LEU A 10 -40.14 8.46 7.73
CA LEU A 10 -40.75 7.32 8.43
C LEU A 10 -42.27 7.34 8.35
N LYS A 11 -42.88 8.52 8.50
CA LYS A 11 -44.34 8.69 8.42
C LYS A 11 -44.86 8.41 7.01
N GLU A 12 -44.15 8.84 5.98
CA GLU A 12 -44.50 8.57 4.59
C GLU A 12 -44.44 7.07 4.27
N ILE A 13 -43.39 6.38 4.74
CA ILE A 13 -43.25 4.93 4.61
C ILE A 13 -44.41 4.21 5.31
N GLU A 14 -44.75 4.62 6.53
CA GLU A 14 -45.85 4.02 7.30
C GLU A 14 -47.19 4.13 6.56
N ILE A 15 -47.51 5.32 6.03
CA ILE A 15 -48.73 5.56 5.24
C ILE A 15 -48.77 4.64 4.01
N HIS A 16 -47.67 4.56 3.25
CA HIS A 16 -47.62 3.72 2.05
C HIS A 16 -47.74 2.22 2.35
N LEU A 17 -47.17 1.76 3.47
CA LEU A 17 -47.30 0.37 3.91
C LEU A 17 -48.75 0.05 4.28
N GLU A 18 -49.42 0.94 5.02
CA GLU A 18 -50.82 0.76 5.41
C GLU A 18 -51.77 0.77 4.20
N GLU A 19 -51.58 1.69 3.26
CA GLU A 19 -52.37 1.76 2.03
C GLU A 19 -52.26 0.45 1.22
N LYS A 20 -51.04 -0.09 1.11
CA LYS A 20 -50.79 -1.33 0.37
C LYS A 20 -51.41 -2.55 1.06
N VAL A 21 -51.33 -2.64 2.38
CA VAL A 21 -52.02 -3.71 3.15
C VAL A 21 -53.54 -3.59 2.99
N ASN A 22 -54.08 -2.38 3.04
CA ASN A 22 -55.51 -2.14 2.88
C ASN A 22 -56.02 -2.45 1.45
N ALA A 23 -55.22 -2.18 0.43
CA ALA A 23 -55.52 -2.60 -0.94
C ALA A 23 -55.60 -4.12 -1.07
N LEU A 24 -54.60 -4.84 -0.54
CA LEU A 24 -54.59 -6.31 -0.54
C LEU A 24 -55.76 -6.90 0.26
N LYS A 25 -56.18 -6.26 1.36
CA LYS A 25 -57.40 -6.67 2.07
C LYS A 25 -58.67 -6.49 1.24
N LYS A 26 -58.77 -5.40 0.46
CA LYS A 26 -59.90 -5.19 -0.48
C LYS A 26 -59.93 -6.24 -1.60
N ASP A 27 -58.77 -6.75 -1.98
CA ASP A 27 -58.63 -7.85 -2.96
C ASP A 27 -58.94 -9.24 -2.37
N GLY A 28 -59.41 -9.31 -1.10
CA GLY A 28 -59.88 -10.54 -0.46
C GLY A 28 -58.82 -11.31 0.34
N TYR A 29 -57.62 -10.75 0.54
CA TYR A 29 -56.60 -11.37 1.38
C TYR A 29 -56.91 -11.16 2.88
N SER A 30 -56.64 -12.18 3.71
CA SER A 30 -56.61 -11.99 5.17
C SER A 30 -55.48 -11.04 5.57
N TYR A 31 -55.57 -10.43 6.75
CA TYR A 31 -54.55 -9.49 7.22
C TYR A 31 -53.14 -10.10 7.18
N ASP A 32 -52.96 -11.31 7.70
CA ASP A 32 -51.66 -11.99 7.71
C ASP A 32 -51.16 -12.34 6.30
N ALA A 33 -52.07 -12.70 5.39
CA ALA A 33 -51.72 -12.97 4.00
C ALA A 33 -51.34 -11.68 3.25
N ALA A 34 -52.00 -10.57 3.53
CA ALA A 34 -51.70 -9.26 2.96
C ALA A 34 -50.33 -8.75 3.43
N VAL A 35 -50.01 -8.90 4.71
CA VAL A 35 -48.70 -8.53 5.27
C VAL A 35 -47.60 -9.39 4.67
N ASN A 36 -47.77 -10.72 4.63
CA ASN A 36 -46.76 -11.61 4.05
C ASN A 36 -46.53 -11.35 2.56
N LYS A 37 -47.60 -11.09 1.80
CA LYS A 37 -47.49 -10.74 0.38
C LYS A 37 -46.77 -9.41 0.19
N MET A 38 -47.12 -8.38 0.98
CA MET A 38 -46.44 -7.08 0.95
C MET A 38 -44.95 -7.21 1.28
N LEU A 39 -44.57 -7.96 2.32
CA LEU A 39 -43.17 -8.21 2.69
C LEU A 39 -42.41 -9.00 1.63
N SER A 40 -43.06 -9.94 0.93
CA SER A 40 -42.43 -10.70 -0.16
C SER A 40 -42.13 -9.87 -1.40
N GLU A 41 -42.84 -8.75 -1.59
CA GLU A 41 -42.59 -7.80 -2.68
C GLU A 41 -41.44 -6.84 -2.37
N PHE A 42 -40.99 -6.75 -1.11
CA PHE A 42 -39.77 -6.03 -0.78
C PHE A 42 -38.58 -6.82 -1.28
N GLN A 43 -37.97 -6.31 -2.34
CA GLN A 43 -36.68 -6.77 -2.80
C GLN A 43 -35.66 -6.63 -1.66
N SER A 44 -34.88 -7.68 -1.43
CA SER A 44 -33.77 -7.62 -0.48
C SER A 44 -32.81 -6.48 -0.85
N PRO A 45 -32.06 -5.92 0.11
CA PRO A 45 -31.02 -4.94 -0.18
C PRO A 45 -30.03 -5.40 -1.25
N TYR A 46 -29.76 -6.72 -1.32
CA TYR A 46 -28.90 -7.36 -2.33
C TYR A 46 -29.48 -7.34 -3.75
N SER A 47 -30.80 -7.27 -3.91
CA SER A 47 -31.47 -7.16 -5.22
C SER A 47 -31.68 -5.72 -5.66
N LEU A 48 -31.66 -4.77 -4.72
CA LEU A 48 -31.85 -3.33 -4.98
C LEU A 48 -30.55 -2.60 -5.32
N SER A 49 -29.40 -3.19 -4.99
CA SER A 49 -28.08 -2.67 -5.34
C SER A 49 -27.49 -3.54 -6.45
N PRO A 50 -27.02 -2.96 -7.57
CA PRO A 50 -26.13 -3.67 -8.48
C PRO A 50 -24.96 -4.20 -7.65
N GLN A 51 -24.51 -5.43 -7.91
CA GLN A 51 -23.30 -5.99 -7.28
C GLN A 51 -22.14 -4.99 -7.32
N ASP A 52 -22.04 -4.21 -8.39
CA ASP A 52 -21.08 -3.10 -8.55
C ASP A 52 -21.06 -2.10 -7.38
N TYR A 53 -22.21 -1.77 -6.76
CA TYR A 53 -22.28 -0.81 -5.65
C TYR A 53 -21.81 -1.41 -4.31
N LEU A 54 -22.00 -2.72 -4.13
CA LEU A 54 -21.46 -3.45 -2.98
C LEU A 54 -19.98 -3.74 -3.16
N ASP A 55 -19.55 -4.03 -4.38
CA ASP A 55 -18.15 -4.22 -4.76
C ASP A 55 -17.34 -2.92 -4.55
N GLU A 56 -17.91 -1.75 -4.86
CA GLU A 56 -17.29 -0.45 -4.59
C GLU A 56 -17.13 -0.16 -3.08
N TYR A 57 -18.02 -0.72 -2.24
CA TYR A 57 -17.87 -0.68 -0.78
C TYR A 57 -16.80 -1.66 -0.28
N ASP A 58 -16.65 -2.83 -0.92
CA ASP A 58 -15.58 -3.78 -0.63
C ASP A 58 -14.21 -3.32 -1.16
N GLU A 59 -14.16 -2.42 -2.16
CA GLU A 59 -12.92 -1.74 -2.57
C GLU A 59 -12.28 -0.94 -1.41
N THR A 60 -13.08 -0.42 -0.47
CA THR A 60 -12.55 0.21 0.75
C THR A 60 -11.88 -0.80 1.71
N LYS A 61 -12.26 -2.09 1.65
CA LYS A 61 -11.57 -3.19 2.35
C LYS A 61 -10.37 -3.74 1.58
N ILE A 62 -10.35 -3.62 0.24
CA ILE A 62 -9.18 -3.95 -0.59
C ILE A 62 -8.00 -3.00 -0.30
N GLN A 63 -8.23 -1.84 0.34
CA GLN A 63 -7.19 -0.86 0.71
C GLN A 63 -6.14 -1.31 1.74
N GLN A 64 -6.13 -2.55 2.28
CA GLN A 64 -5.30 -2.87 3.45
C GLN A 64 -4.44 -4.14 3.35
N LYS A 65 -4.00 -4.55 2.17
CA LYS A 65 -3.00 -5.64 2.07
C LYS A 65 -1.72 -5.16 1.39
N PRO A 66 -0.55 -5.33 2.04
CA PRO A 66 0.73 -5.04 1.40
C PRO A 66 0.87 -5.91 0.15
N THR A 67 1.07 -5.27 -1.00
CA THR A 67 1.25 -5.98 -2.27
C THR A 67 2.63 -6.61 -2.37
N ILE A 68 2.79 -7.57 -3.27
CA ILE A 68 4.09 -8.21 -3.55
C ILE A 68 5.15 -7.15 -3.89
N SER A 69 4.77 -6.10 -4.62
CA SER A 69 5.66 -4.98 -4.94
C SER A 69 6.15 -4.24 -3.70
N PHE A 70 5.31 -4.07 -2.66
CA PHE A 70 5.72 -3.49 -1.39
C PHE A 70 6.76 -4.38 -0.68
N PHE A 71 6.57 -5.70 -0.65
CA PHE A 71 7.56 -6.61 -0.07
C PHE A 71 8.89 -6.61 -0.82
N LEU A 72 8.84 -6.68 -2.16
CA LEU A 72 10.05 -6.63 -3.00
C LEU A 72 10.82 -5.31 -2.84
N LEU A 73 10.12 -4.19 -2.67
CA LEU A 73 10.73 -2.89 -2.36
C LEU A 73 11.47 -2.88 -1.03
N ASN A 74 10.89 -3.46 0.02
CA ASN A 74 11.55 -3.59 1.32
C ASN A 74 12.76 -4.53 1.25
N ILE A 75 12.65 -5.65 0.51
CA ILE A 75 13.79 -6.52 0.22
C ILE A 75 14.92 -5.75 -0.48
N GLY A 76 14.57 -4.88 -1.43
CA GLY A 76 15.54 -4.00 -2.09
C GLY A 76 16.28 -3.05 -1.14
N ILE A 77 15.57 -2.43 -0.21
CA ILE A 77 16.18 -1.58 0.82
C ILE A 77 17.09 -2.41 1.74
N LEU A 78 16.66 -3.61 2.12
CA LEU A 78 17.46 -4.50 2.96
C LEU A 78 18.76 -4.89 2.24
N GLY A 79 18.70 -5.12 0.93
CA GLY A 79 19.87 -5.34 0.08
C GLY A 79 20.89 -4.21 0.12
N LEU A 80 20.45 -2.95 0.18
CA LEU A 80 21.36 -1.81 0.38
C LEU A 80 22.06 -1.87 1.75
N GLY A 81 21.36 -2.35 2.78
CA GLY A 81 21.95 -2.60 4.09
C GLY A 81 23.04 -3.68 4.03
N VAL A 82 22.75 -4.82 3.41
CA VAL A 82 23.71 -5.91 3.22
C VAL A 82 24.94 -5.43 2.45
N LEU A 83 24.75 -4.67 1.37
CA LEU A 83 25.86 -4.15 0.57
C LEU A 83 26.71 -3.11 1.31
N SER A 84 26.28 -2.58 2.45
CA SER A 84 27.12 -1.70 3.27
C SER A 84 28.12 -2.44 4.16
N LEU A 85 27.90 -3.73 4.45
CA LEU A 85 28.74 -4.54 5.35
C LEU A 85 30.20 -4.69 4.87
N PRO A 86 30.49 -4.89 3.58
CA PRO A 86 31.88 -4.97 3.10
C PRO A 86 32.72 -3.71 3.38
N ILE A 87 32.08 -2.55 3.61
CA ILE A 87 32.78 -1.32 4.03
C ILE A 87 33.38 -1.50 5.42
N LEU A 88 32.63 -2.15 6.32
CA LEU A 88 33.01 -2.41 7.71
C LEU A 88 34.03 -3.55 7.80
N GLU A 89 33.79 -4.65 7.09
CA GLU A 89 34.66 -5.85 7.13
C GLU A 89 35.97 -5.68 6.36
N LYS A 90 36.09 -4.63 5.52
CA LYS A 90 37.28 -4.30 4.73
C LYS A 90 37.63 -5.32 3.64
N GLU A 91 36.81 -6.34 3.45
CA GLU A 91 36.99 -7.40 2.47
C GLU A 91 35.72 -7.60 1.65
N LEU A 92 35.90 -8.02 0.39
CA LEU A 92 34.78 -8.38 -0.47
C LEU A 92 34.42 -9.85 -0.25
N GLU A 93 33.63 -10.16 0.78
CA GLU A 93 33.06 -11.50 0.82
C GLU A 93 32.01 -11.63 -0.30
N LEU A 94 32.22 -12.63 -1.16
CA LEU A 94 31.31 -12.92 -2.26
C LEU A 94 29.87 -13.19 -1.74
N ALA A 95 29.74 -13.68 -0.50
CA ALA A 95 28.46 -13.92 0.16
C ALA A 95 27.62 -12.63 0.28
N TRP A 96 28.23 -11.52 0.71
CA TRP A 96 27.51 -10.25 0.85
C TRP A 96 27.08 -9.68 -0.49
N VAL A 97 27.91 -9.82 -1.52
CA VAL A 97 27.59 -9.36 -2.88
C VAL A 97 26.49 -10.21 -3.50
N THR A 98 26.61 -11.54 -3.39
CA THR A 98 25.64 -12.49 -3.95
C THR A 98 24.29 -12.45 -3.23
N LEU A 99 24.23 -12.02 -1.97
CA LEU A 99 22.98 -11.75 -1.27
C LEU A 99 22.45 -10.35 -1.56
N GLY A 100 23.29 -9.32 -1.50
CA GLY A 100 22.88 -7.92 -1.57
C GLY A 100 22.49 -7.46 -2.98
N VAL A 101 23.25 -7.83 -4.02
CA VAL A 101 22.98 -7.38 -5.39
C VAL A 101 21.62 -7.87 -5.91
N PRO A 102 21.26 -9.18 -5.79
CA PRO A 102 19.94 -9.64 -6.23
C PRO A 102 18.80 -8.98 -5.47
N GLN A 103 18.97 -8.71 -4.17
CA GLN A 103 17.97 -8.02 -3.36
C GLN A 103 17.71 -6.60 -3.91
N VAL A 104 18.77 -5.83 -4.17
CA VAL A 104 18.67 -4.49 -4.77
C VAL A 104 17.99 -4.54 -6.15
N ILE A 105 18.34 -5.53 -6.98
CA ILE A 105 17.70 -5.73 -8.30
C ILE A 105 16.21 -6.02 -8.15
N CYS A 106 15.80 -6.85 -7.18
CA CYS A 106 14.38 -7.11 -6.89
C CYS A 106 13.62 -5.83 -6.53
N GLY A 107 14.21 -4.96 -5.70
CA GLY A 107 13.61 -3.67 -5.35
C GLY A 107 13.48 -2.72 -6.54
N LEU A 108 14.50 -2.65 -7.39
CA LEU A 108 14.47 -1.88 -8.63
C LEU A 108 13.41 -2.42 -9.61
N GLY A 109 13.32 -3.74 -9.76
CA GLY A 109 12.30 -4.39 -10.58
C GLY A 109 10.89 -4.10 -10.07
N ALA A 110 10.67 -4.14 -8.76
CA ALA A 110 9.41 -3.77 -8.14
C ALA A 110 9.03 -2.30 -8.38
N LEU A 111 10.02 -1.40 -8.39
CA LEU A 111 9.80 0.01 -8.74
C LEU A 111 9.34 0.20 -10.19
N LEU A 112 9.79 -0.64 -11.11
CA LEU A 112 9.38 -0.61 -12.52
C LEU A 112 7.99 -1.23 -12.74
N LEU A 113 7.63 -2.24 -11.96
CA LEU A 113 6.35 -2.96 -12.02
C LEU A 113 5.23 -2.30 -11.19
N LEU A 114 5.48 -1.08 -10.70
CA LEU A 114 4.54 -0.36 -9.86
C LEU A 114 3.23 -0.03 -10.57
N ASN A 115 2.13 -0.48 -9.99
CA ASN A 115 0.78 -0.10 -10.40
C ASN A 115 0.29 1.10 -9.58
N LYS A 116 -0.43 2.04 -10.21
CA LYS A 116 -0.81 3.35 -9.63
C LYS A 116 -1.75 3.28 -8.42
N ARG A 117 -2.38 2.13 -8.18
CA ARG A 117 -3.46 1.97 -7.19
C ARG A 117 -2.99 1.66 -5.77
N ASP A 118 -1.69 1.49 -5.52
CA ASP A 118 -1.19 1.09 -4.20
C ASP A 118 -0.82 2.30 -3.31
N THR A 119 -1.70 2.62 -2.36
CA THR A 119 -1.52 3.71 -1.38
C THR A 119 -0.29 3.50 -0.48
N PHE A 120 0.03 2.26 -0.07
CA PHE A 120 1.20 1.98 0.77
C PHE A 120 2.49 2.26 0.02
N ILE A 121 2.55 1.89 -1.25
CA ILE A 121 3.74 2.16 -2.05
C ILE A 121 3.87 3.66 -2.33
N LEU A 122 2.78 4.39 -2.54
CA LEU A 122 2.82 5.85 -2.69
C LEU A 122 3.34 6.56 -1.42
N VAL A 123 2.89 6.13 -0.24
CA VAL A 123 3.42 6.64 1.04
C VAL A 123 4.91 6.30 1.17
N PHE A 124 5.27 5.06 0.87
CA PHE A 124 6.65 4.61 0.89
C PHE A 124 7.54 5.40 -0.07
N LEU A 125 7.13 5.65 -1.32
CA LEU A 125 7.89 6.42 -2.31
C LEU A 125 8.17 7.87 -1.88
N LYS A 126 7.34 8.44 -1.02
CA LYS A 126 7.57 9.78 -0.43
C LYS A 126 8.60 9.75 0.68
N ILE A 127 8.67 8.67 1.45
CA ILE A 127 9.52 8.53 2.64
C ILE A 127 10.89 7.92 2.28
N ALA A 128 10.92 6.92 1.39
CA ALA A 128 12.11 6.15 1.02
C ALA A 128 13.31 7.02 0.58
N PRO A 129 13.16 8.09 -0.21
CA PRO A 129 14.28 8.98 -0.55
C PRO A 129 14.92 9.64 0.68
N LYS A 130 14.10 9.99 1.68
CA LYS A 130 14.59 10.57 2.93
C LYS A 130 15.31 9.51 3.76
N ILE A 131 14.78 8.30 3.85
CA ILE A 131 15.43 7.19 4.56
C ILE A 131 16.79 6.86 3.91
N LEU A 132 16.86 6.79 2.58
CA LEU A 132 18.10 6.50 1.85
C LEU A 132 19.20 7.52 2.19
N LEU A 133 18.90 8.81 2.11
CA LEU A 133 19.88 9.85 2.39
C LEU A 133 20.16 10.04 3.88
N SER A 134 19.15 9.87 4.74
CA SER A 134 19.25 10.13 6.18
C SER A 134 19.82 8.95 6.98
N LEU A 135 19.70 7.73 6.49
CA LEU A 135 20.13 6.52 7.21
C LEU A 135 21.35 5.89 6.54
N TYR A 136 21.24 5.52 5.26
CA TYR A 136 22.27 4.70 4.61
C TYR A 136 23.55 5.47 4.30
N PHE A 137 23.45 6.76 3.99
CA PHE A 137 24.62 7.60 3.79
C PHE A 137 25.41 7.80 5.10
N PRO A 138 24.82 8.26 6.22
CA PRO A 138 25.52 8.30 7.51
C PRO A 138 26.02 6.95 8.00
N MET A 139 25.26 5.87 7.78
CA MET A 139 25.69 4.51 8.15
C MET A 139 26.99 4.12 7.44
N SER A 140 27.09 4.40 6.13
CA SER A 140 28.31 4.10 5.37
C SER A 140 29.53 4.90 5.84
N LEU A 141 29.31 6.15 6.28
CA LEU A 141 30.36 6.98 6.88
C LEU A 141 30.79 6.46 8.25
N LEU A 142 29.84 6.00 9.08
CA LEU A 142 30.14 5.37 10.36
C LEU A 142 30.95 4.08 10.17
N PHE A 143 30.59 3.25 9.20
CA PHE A 143 31.34 2.03 8.88
C PHE A 143 32.74 2.34 8.37
N LEU A 144 32.89 3.36 7.53
CA LEU A 144 34.20 3.84 7.12
C LEU A 144 35.03 4.34 8.32
N TRP A 145 34.41 5.10 9.23
CA TRP A 145 35.07 5.61 10.42
C TRP A 145 35.58 4.48 11.33
N ILE A 146 34.72 3.49 11.61
CA ILE A 146 35.10 2.29 12.39
C ILE A 146 36.25 1.56 11.68
N SER A 147 36.11 1.38 10.37
CA SER A 147 37.13 0.73 9.53
C SER A 147 38.51 1.42 9.64
N PHE A 148 38.56 2.76 9.63
CA PHE A 148 39.81 3.50 9.82
C PHE A 148 40.41 3.38 11.22
N ASN A 149 39.58 3.26 12.26
CA ASN A 149 40.04 3.23 13.64
C ASN A 149 40.61 1.87 14.08
N ASP A 150 40.30 0.80 13.33
CA ASP A 150 40.71 -0.59 13.62
C ASP A 150 42.18 -0.92 13.22
N ASN A 151 43.12 0.02 13.35
CA ASN A 151 44.58 -0.16 13.33
C ASN A 151 45.27 -0.75 12.07
N TYR A 152 44.54 -1.16 11.02
CA TYR A 152 45.14 -1.69 9.77
C TYR A 152 45.39 -0.65 8.67
N GLY A 153 45.29 0.65 9.00
CA GLY A 153 45.45 1.74 8.03
C GLY A 153 44.31 1.84 7.02
N VAL A 154 44.45 2.77 6.08
CA VAL A 154 43.44 3.01 5.02
C VAL A 154 43.51 1.86 4.01
N VAL A 155 42.55 0.94 4.09
CA VAL A 155 42.39 -0.08 3.06
C VAL A 155 41.75 0.59 1.84
N ASN A 156 42.53 0.78 0.77
CA ASN A 156 42.08 1.41 -0.48
C ASN A 156 40.79 0.76 -1.04
N PHE A 157 40.61 -0.55 -0.79
CA PHE A 157 39.41 -1.29 -1.13
C PHE A 157 38.13 -0.68 -0.53
N SER A 158 38.09 -0.40 0.78
CA SER A 158 36.91 0.18 1.43
C SER A 158 36.53 1.55 0.85
N MET A 159 37.52 2.35 0.46
CA MET A 159 37.30 3.64 -0.22
C MET A 159 36.66 3.44 -1.60
N TYR A 160 37.24 2.60 -2.46
CA TYR A 160 36.68 2.32 -3.79
C TYR A 160 35.27 1.72 -3.71
N TYR A 161 35.07 0.78 -2.79
CA TYR A 161 33.79 0.14 -2.58
C TYR A 161 32.73 1.14 -2.06
N MET A 162 33.12 2.05 -1.16
CA MET A 162 32.22 3.12 -0.70
C MET A 162 31.76 4.02 -1.83
N PHE A 163 32.64 4.41 -2.76
CA PHE A 163 32.24 5.19 -3.93
C PHE A 163 31.22 4.45 -4.81
N ILE A 164 31.44 3.15 -5.06
CA ILE A 164 30.50 2.30 -5.80
C ILE A 164 29.16 2.19 -5.05
N TYR A 165 29.21 2.03 -3.73
CA TYR A 165 28.03 1.97 -2.88
C TYR A 165 27.22 3.28 -2.92
N TRP A 166 27.88 4.44 -2.84
CA TRP A 166 27.23 5.74 -2.97
C TRP A 166 26.63 5.95 -4.35
N LEU A 167 27.30 5.49 -5.41
CA LEU A 167 26.74 5.52 -6.76
C LEU A 167 25.47 4.67 -6.84
N THR A 168 25.47 3.51 -6.19
CA THR A 168 24.30 2.62 -6.10
C THR A 168 23.15 3.29 -5.35
N LEU A 169 23.42 3.93 -4.21
CA LEU A 169 22.43 4.73 -3.47
C LEU A 169 21.86 5.86 -4.32
N LEU A 170 22.72 6.57 -5.07
CA LEU A 170 22.30 7.66 -5.95
C LEU A 170 21.37 7.15 -7.07
N ILE A 171 21.73 6.05 -7.73
CA ILE A 171 20.90 5.42 -8.76
C ILE A 171 19.54 5.04 -8.17
N TYR A 172 19.53 4.36 -7.02
CA TYR A 172 18.30 3.93 -6.36
C TYR A 172 17.41 5.13 -5.98
N TYR A 173 18.01 6.20 -5.44
CA TYR A 173 17.34 7.46 -5.15
C TYR A 173 16.72 8.09 -6.41
N LEU A 174 17.47 8.18 -7.51
CA LEU A 174 16.99 8.76 -8.76
C LEU A 174 15.80 7.97 -9.34
N VAL A 175 15.86 6.64 -9.29
CA VAL A 175 14.77 5.77 -9.74
C VAL A 175 13.52 5.99 -8.90
N ILE A 176 13.63 6.04 -7.57
CA ILE A 176 12.49 6.33 -6.69
C ILE A 176 11.93 7.73 -6.97
N LYS A 177 12.79 8.75 -7.07
CA LYS A 177 12.37 10.13 -7.33
C LYS A 177 11.60 10.23 -8.65
N ARG A 178 12.11 9.63 -9.71
CA ARG A 178 11.45 9.59 -11.03
C ARG A 178 10.11 8.88 -10.97
N THR A 179 10.05 7.75 -10.26
CA THR A 179 8.82 6.96 -10.10
C THR A 179 7.78 7.72 -9.29
N SER A 180 8.19 8.41 -8.23
CA SER A 180 7.35 9.26 -7.39
C SER A 180 6.76 10.44 -8.18
N GLN A 181 7.57 11.12 -9.00
CA GLN A 181 7.09 12.21 -9.87
C GLN A 181 6.06 11.73 -10.90
N LYS A 182 6.29 10.57 -11.54
CA LYS A 182 5.34 9.97 -12.50
C LYS A 182 3.95 9.72 -11.89
N HIS A 183 3.90 9.45 -10.58
CA HIS A 183 2.69 9.17 -9.83
C HIS A 183 2.05 10.39 -9.16
N GLN A 184 2.70 11.55 -9.12
CA GLN A 184 2.11 12.80 -8.64
C GLN A 184 1.44 13.63 -9.75
N ILE A 185 1.75 13.35 -11.02
CA ILE A 185 1.29 14.13 -12.20
C ILE A 185 0.01 13.53 -12.83
N ASN A 186 -0.43 12.34 -12.40
CA ASN A 186 -1.72 11.74 -12.80
C ASN A 186 -2.64 11.61 -11.60
#